data_AF-A0A9P5H461-F1
#
_entry.id   AF-A0A9P5H461-F1
#
_cell.length_a   1.000
_cell.length_b   1.000
_cell.length_c   1.000
_cell.angle_alpha   90.00
_cell.angle_beta   90.00
_cell.angle_gamma   90.00
#
_symmetry.space_group_name_H-M   'P 1'
#
loop_
_entity.id
_entity.type
_entity.pdbx_description
1 polymer ?
#
loop_
_entity_poly.entity_id
_entity_poly.type
_entity_poly.pdbx_seq_one_letter_code
_entity_poly.pdbx_strand_id
1 'polypeptide(L)'
;MVALWFEPWYYAHVGLIAAAVLALFGAWIASISRIKGRAEPGRASFIFLEVLMILYMVCLIMVIASDMITLRQNKIRTSSQTEIDGDRWDQLKRNMEKGLIVQTIGIVCSMIANALLLFSLVELGNGLMFMLKQQRYKSRKIVRCFALSVAAIMFILQLAVVSLMHKFWPMNWRPYGDDGELDDDVDIISFYDELSKGLFAISHLNLTYDVLNLVTAIAVLVFASVVMHAYKNVKSTRGNQSSNT
;
A
#
# COMPACT_ATOMS: atom_id res chain seq x y z
N MET A 1 -13.82 -1.44 -31.58
CA MET A 1 -14.92 -1.88 -30.67
C MET A 1 -14.40 -2.59 -29.41
N VAL A 2 -13.37 -2.08 -28.72
CA VAL A 2 -12.79 -2.72 -27.51
C VAL A 2 -13.02 -1.88 -26.23
N ALA A 3 -13.50 -0.63 -26.35
CA ALA A 3 -13.61 0.30 -25.23
C ALA A 3 -14.80 0.05 -24.27
N LEU A 4 -15.85 -0.67 -24.69
CA LEU A 4 -17.10 -0.82 -23.90
C LEU A 4 -17.01 -1.81 -22.74
N TRP A 5 -15.98 -2.68 -22.69
CA TRP A 5 -15.86 -3.71 -21.65
C TRP A 5 -15.06 -3.26 -20.42
N PHE A 6 -14.37 -2.12 -20.48
CA PHE A 6 -13.52 -1.66 -19.38
C PHE A 6 -14.28 -0.89 -18.29
N GLU A 7 -15.33 -0.16 -18.63
CA GLU A 7 -16.13 0.59 -17.65
C GLU A 7 -16.78 -0.27 -16.56
N PRO A 8 -17.47 -1.40 -16.86
CA PRO A 8 -18.09 -2.21 -15.82
C PRO A 8 -17.07 -2.82 -14.85
N TRP A 9 -15.84 -3.08 -15.30
CA TRP A 9 -14.76 -3.56 -14.44
C TRP A 9 -14.39 -2.55 -13.35
N TYR A 10 -14.21 -1.27 -13.71
CA TYR A 10 -13.89 -0.23 -12.72
C TYR A 10 -15.03 -0.04 -11.70
N TYR A 11 -16.29 -0.10 -12.14
CA TYR A 11 -17.43 -0.04 -11.22
C TYR A 11 -17.46 -1.23 -10.25
N ALA A 12 -17.20 -2.45 -10.76
CA ALA A 12 -17.12 -3.65 -9.94
C ALA A 12 -15.93 -3.58 -8.95
N HIS A 13 -14.77 -3.12 -9.41
CA HIS A 13 -13.56 -2.96 -8.61
C HIS A 13 -13.76 -1.95 -7.48
N VAL A 14 -14.33 -0.76 -7.78
CA VAL A 14 -14.69 0.24 -6.78
C VAL A 14 -15.68 -0.32 -5.76
N GLY A 15 -16.71 -1.04 -6.22
CA GLY A 15 -17.70 -1.65 -5.33
C GLY A 15 -17.07 -2.65 -4.36
N LEU A 16 -16.17 -3.50 -4.85
CA LEU A 16 -15.46 -4.48 -4.04
C LEU A 16 -14.53 -3.81 -3.02
N ILE A 17 -13.81 -2.76 -3.43
CA ILE A 17 -12.94 -1.99 -2.53
C ILE A 17 -13.75 -1.26 -1.47
N ALA A 18 -14.88 -0.65 -1.84
CA ALA A 18 -15.76 0.04 -0.90
C ALA A 18 -16.32 -0.93 0.16
N ALA A 19 -16.69 -2.14 -0.24
CA ALA A 19 -17.08 -3.19 0.69
C ALA A 19 -15.93 -3.58 1.64
N ALA A 20 -14.71 -3.68 1.14
CA ALA A 20 -13.53 -3.95 1.96
C ALA A 20 -13.23 -2.81 2.96
N VAL A 21 -13.39 -1.55 2.55
CA VAL A 21 -13.26 -0.38 3.43
C VAL A 21 -14.30 -0.43 4.55
N LEU A 22 -15.55 -0.75 4.25
CA LEU A 22 -16.61 -0.87 5.26
C LEU A 22 -16.32 -2.00 6.26
N ALA A 23 -15.85 -3.15 5.78
CA ALA A 23 -15.45 -4.27 6.64
C ALA A 23 -14.28 -3.90 7.55
N LEU A 24 -13.26 -3.24 7.02
CA LEU A 24 -12.12 -2.74 7.80
C LEU A 24 -12.55 -1.69 8.83
N PHE A 25 -13.44 -0.78 8.46
CA PHE A 25 -13.97 0.22 9.37
C PHE A 25 -14.75 -0.41 10.53
N GLY A 26 -15.59 -1.41 10.24
CA GLY A 26 -16.27 -2.20 11.27
C GLY A 26 -15.30 -2.91 12.22
N ALA A 27 -14.24 -3.54 11.67
CA ALA A 27 -13.19 -4.17 12.45
C ALA A 27 -12.41 -3.16 13.33
N TRP A 28 -12.14 -1.97 12.80
CA TRP A 28 -11.47 -0.90 13.52
C TRP A 28 -12.30 -0.38 14.70
N ILE A 29 -13.60 -0.13 14.51
CA ILE A 29 -14.52 0.26 15.61
C ILE A 29 -14.58 -0.84 16.69
N ALA A 30 -14.66 -2.10 16.27
CA ALA A 30 -14.65 -3.23 17.19
C ALA A 30 -13.32 -3.33 17.97
N SER A 31 -12.19 -2.98 17.35
CA SER A 31 -10.86 -2.92 18.00
C SER A 31 -10.81 -1.88 19.12
N ILE A 32 -11.25 -0.65 18.85
CA ILE A 32 -11.24 0.45 19.83
C ILE A 32 -12.01 0.08 21.10
N SER A 33 -13.11 -0.64 20.93
CA SER A 33 -13.98 -1.07 22.03
C SER A 33 -13.31 -2.08 22.98
N ARG A 34 -12.21 -2.74 22.56
CA ARG A 34 -11.50 -3.77 23.32
C ARG A 34 -10.27 -3.26 24.08
N ILE A 35 -9.84 -2.01 23.89
CA ILE A 35 -8.62 -1.47 24.54
C ILE A 35 -8.81 -1.12 26.03
N LYS A 36 -10.03 -1.19 26.57
CA LYS A 36 -10.32 -0.94 27.99
C LYS A 36 -9.99 -2.16 28.87
N GLY A 37 -8.70 -2.42 29.12
CA GLY A 37 -8.32 -3.35 30.20
C GLY A 37 -6.86 -3.80 30.22
N ARG A 38 -6.14 -3.37 31.27
CA ARG A 38 -4.82 -3.85 31.76
C ARG A 38 -3.57 -3.61 30.90
N ALA A 39 -2.48 -3.28 31.59
CA ALA A 39 -1.16 -2.94 31.06
C ALA A 39 -0.41 -4.18 30.55
N GLU A 40 -0.87 -4.75 29.43
CA GLU A 40 -0.25 -5.94 28.85
C GLU A 40 0.92 -5.56 27.89
N PRO A 41 2.01 -6.35 27.88
CA PRO A 41 3.21 -6.09 27.06
C PRO A 41 3.00 -6.15 25.53
N GLY A 42 1.77 -6.40 25.05
CA GLY A 42 1.38 -6.35 23.63
C GLY A 42 0.64 -5.07 23.22
N ARG A 43 0.38 -4.13 24.14
CA ARG A 43 -0.44 -2.94 23.85
C ARG A 43 0.13 -2.07 22.73
N ALA A 44 1.46 -1.95 22.65
CA ALA A 44 2.12 -1.20 21.59
C ALA A 44 1.78 -1.76 20.20
N SER A 45 1.83 -3.09 20.01
CA SER A 45 1.48 -3.71 18.72
C SER A 45 0.01 -3.49 18.35
N PHE A 46 -0.92 -3.47 19.30
CA PHE A 46 -2.32 -3.19 19.02
C PHE A 46 -2.54 -1.73 18.58
N ILE A 47 -1.86 -0.77 19.21
CA ILE A 47 -1.90 0.63 18.79
C ILE A 47 -1.38 0.78 17.35
N PHE A 48 -0.25 0.13 17.03
CA PHE A 48 0.26 0.14 15.65
C PHE A 48 -0.70 -0.50 14.66
N LEU A 49 -1.42 -1.56 15.05
CA LEU A 49 -2.42 -2.22 14.22
C LEU A 49 -3.65 -1.33 13.97
N GLU A 50 -4.03 -0.48 14.92
CA GLU A 50 -5.12 0.48 14.73
C GLU A 50 -4.72 1.60 13.77
N VAL A 51 -3.52 2.15 13.91
CA VAL A 51 -2.95 3.13 12.97
C VAL A 51 -2.83 2.51 11.58
N LEU A 52 -2.41 1.25 11.52
CA LEU A 52 -2.33 0.47 10.29
C LEU A 52 -3.68 0.34 9.58
N MET A 53 -4.76 0.03 10.33
CA MET A 53 -6.11 -0.06 9.77
C MET A 53 -6.56 1.28 9.17
N ILE A 54 -6.29 2.40 9.85
CA ILE A 54 -6.59 3.74 9.32
C ILE A 54 -5.82 4.00 8.02
N LEU A 55 -4.53 3.70 7.99
CA LEU A 55 -3.71 3.88 6.79
C LEU A 55 -4.20 3.02 5.62
N TYR A 56 -4.57 1.77 5.86
CA TYR A 56 -5.15 0.92 4.82
C TYR A 56 -6.50 1.45 4.31
N MET A 57 -7.36 1.97 5.20
CA MET A 57 -8.61 2.62 4.77
C MET A 57 -8.30 3.81 3.85
N VAL A 58 -7.33 4.66 4.21
CA VAL A 58 -6.89 5.77 3.34
C VAL A 58 -6.37 5.25 2.00
N CYS A 59 -5.55 4.20 1.98
CA CYS A 59 -5.05 3.60 0.74
C CYS A 59 -6.19 3.16 -0.17
N LEU A 60 -7.14 2.41 0.37
CA LEU A 60 -8.28 1.88 -0.39
C LEU A 60 -9.19 3.02 -0.90
N ILE A 61 -9.39 4.08 -0.11
CA ILE A 61 -10.10 5.28 -0.55
C ILE A 61 -9.37 5.97 -1.71
N MET A 62 -8.03 6.06 -1.66
CA MET A 62 -7.24 6.60 -2.77
C MET A 62 -7.34 5.74 -4.03
N VAL A 63 -7.41 4.40 -3.90
CA VAL A 63 -7.67 3.52 -5.05
C VAL A 63 -9.04 3.78 -5.65
N ILE A 64 -10.09 3.91 -4.83
CA ILE A 64 -11.43 4.29 -5.31
C ILE A 64 -11.39 5.64 -6.06
N ALA A 65 -10.70 6.64 -5.50
CA ALA A 65 -10.56 7.94 -6.12
C ALA A 65 -9.79 7.86 -7.46
N SER A 66 -8.74 7.04 -7.54
CA SER A 66 -7.98 6.79 -8.76
C SER A 66 -8.85 6.15 -9.85
N ASP A 67 -9.65 5.14 -9.51
CA ASP A 67 -10.56 4.49 -10.44
C ASP A 67 -11.64 5.44 -10.95
N MET A 68 -12.18 6.30 -10.08
CA MET A 68 -13.15 7.33 -10.44
C MET A 68 -12.56 8.39 -11.38
N ILE A 69 -11.31 8.80 -11.15
CA ILE A 69 -10.58 9.69 -12.06
C ILE A 69 -10.39 9.03 -13.43
N THR A 70 -10.02 7.75 -13.46
CA THR A 70 -9.83 6.97 -14.70
C THR A 70 -11.14 6.84 -15.48
N LEU A 71 -12.25 6.52 -14.80
CA LEU A 71 -13.58 6.50 -15.39
C LEU A 71 -13.96 7.86 -15.99
N ARG A 72 -13.66 8.96 -15.29
CA ARG A 72 -13.92 10.32 -15.80
C ARG A 72 -13.09 10.64 -17.04
N GLN A 73 -11.81 10.25 -17.06
CA GLN A 73 -10.93 10.42 -18.22
C GLN A 73 -11.46 9.64 -19.43
N ASN A 74 -11.90 8.39 -19.22
CA ASN A 74 -12.46 7.56 -20.28
C ASN A 74 -13.74 8.19 -20.87
N LYS A 75 -14.63 8.74 -20.05
CA LYS A 75 -15.83 9.46 -20.53
C LYS A 75 -15.50 10.69 -21.35
N ILE A 76 -14.45 11.44 -20.98
CA ILE A 76 -13.99 12.60 -21.78
C ILE A 76 -13.46 12.12 -23.13
N ARG A 77 -12.73 11.01 -23.18
CA ARG A 77 -12.17 10.42 -24.41
C ARG A 77 -13.20 9.73 -25.31
N THR A 78 -14.27 9.16 -24.76
CA THR A 78 -15.30 8.46 -25.56
C THR A 78 -16.40 9.38 -26.06
N SER A 79 -16.61 10.53 -25.42
CA SER A 79 -17.52 11.57 -25.91
C SER A 79 -16.96 12.41 -27.07
N SER A 80 -15.71 12.17 -27.50
CA SER A 80 -14.99 12.94 -28.53
C SER A 80 -14.87 12.20 -29.87
N GLN A 81 -15.98 11.99 -30.59
CA GLN A 81 -15.91 11.62 -32.02
C GLN A 81 -15.59 12.82 -32.93
N THR A 82 -15.56 14.04 -32.39
CA THR A 82 -15.20 15.29 -33.06
C THR A 82 -14.32 16.11 -32.12
N GLU A 83 -13.24 16.67 -32.68
CA GLU A 83 -12.15 17.50 -32.10
C GLU A 83 -12.19 17.79 -30.59
N ILE A 84 -11.07 17.51 -29.92
CA ILE A 84 -10.85 17.90 -28.52
C ILE A 84 -10.51 19.39 -28.52
N ASP A 85 -11.49 20.26 -28.23
CA ASP A 85 -11.24 21.68 -27.98
C ASP A 85 -10.22 21.87 -26.84
N GLY A 86 -9.43 22.95 -26.86
CA GLY A 86 -8.39 23.25 -25.86
C GLY A 86 -8.87 23.19 -24.39
N ASP A 87 -10.10 23.65 -24.12
CA ASP A 87 -10.72 23.56 -22.78
C ASP A 87 -10.85 22.12 -22.25
N ARG A 88 -11.07 21.15 -23.15
CA ARG A 88 -11.19 19.73 -22.81
C ARG A 88 -9.82 19.08 -22.62
N TRP A 89 -8.82 19.50 -23.39
CA TRP A 89 -7.43 19.09 -23.20
C TRP A 89 -6.92 19.52 -21.83
N ASP A 90 -7.18 20.75 -21.43
CA ASP A 90 -6.88 21.26 -20.08
C ASP A 90 -7.62 20.49 -18.97
N GLN A 91 -8.87 20.07 -19.21
CA GLN A 91 -9.58 19.22 -18.25
C GLN A 91 -8.95 17.83 -18.14
N LEU A 92 -8.50 17.24 -19.25
CA LEU A 92 -7.81 15.95 -19.25
C LEU A 92 -6.48 16.03 -18.49
N LYS A 93 -5.66 17.04 -18.78
CA LYS A 93 -4.38 17.33 -18.10
C LYS A 93 -4.58 17.48 -16.59
N ARG A 94 -5.53 18.31 -16.16
CA ARG A 94 -5.88 18.49 -14.73
C ARG A 94 -6.38 17.20 -14.07
N ASN A 95 -7.16 16.38 -14.77
CA ASN A 95 -7.62 15.10 -14.23
C ASN A 95 -6.46 14.11 -14.09
N MET A 96 -5.49 14.12 -15.02
CA MET A 96 -4.29 13.28 -14.92
C MET A 96 -3.36 13.70 -13.79
N GLU A 97 -3.13 15.00 -13.60
CA GLU A 97 -2.36 15.53 -12.46
C GLU A 97 -3.00 15.13 -11.12
N LYS A 98 -4.33 15.29 -11.00
CA LYS A 98 -5.09 14.81 -9.83
C LYS A 98 -4.94 13.31 -9.63
N GLY A 99 -4.99 12.54 -10.73
CA GLY A 99 -4.77 11.09 -10.71
C GLY A 99 -3.40 10.73 -10.13
N LEU A 100 -2.34 11.41 -10.58
CA LEU A 100 -0.99 11.18 -10.07
C LEU A 100 -0.86 11.53 -8.59
N ILE A 101 -1.44 12.64 -8.13
CA ILE A 101 -1.41 13.02 -6.71
C ILE A 101 -2.12 11.95 -5.86
N VAL A 102 -3.31 11.54 -6.26
CA VAL A 102 -4.10 10.52 -5.55
C VAL A 102 -3.35 9.19 -5.50
N GLN A 103 -2.79 8.75 -6.63
CA GLN A 103 -2.01 7.52 -6.71
C GLN A 103 -0.74 7.59 -5.85
N THR A 104 -0.04 8.72 -5.87
CA THR A 104 1.16 8.95 -5.06
C THR A 104 0.85 8.86 -3.57
N ILE A 105 -0.21 9.54 -3.12
CA ILE A 105 -0.64 9.48 -1.71
C ILE A 105 -1.03 8.05 -1.33
N GLY A 106 -1.79 7.36 -2.18
CA GLY A 106 -2.18 5.96 -1.94
C GLY A 106 -0.96 5.04 -1.82
N ILE A 107 0.02 5.19 -2.72
CA ILE A 107 1.27 4.44 -2.69
C ILE A 107 2.05 4.73 -1.41
N VAL A 108 2.27 6.00 -1.04
CA VAL A 108 2.99 6.37 0.20
C VAL A 108 2.29 5.83 1.44
N CYS A 109 0.97 5.96 1.55
CA CYS A 109 0.22 5.39 2.66
C CYS A 109 0.38 3.87 2.73
N SER A 110 0.39 3.17 1.59
CA SER A 110 0.55 1.72 1.53
C SER A 110 1.95 1.28 1.98
N MET A 111 2.99 2.07 1.66
CA MET A 111 4.35 1.82 2.14
C MET A 111 4.43 1.91 3.67
N ILE A 112 3.86 2.98 4.24
CA ILE A 112 3.85 3.20 5.69
C ILE A 112 3.07 2.08 6.37
N ALA A 113 1.94 1.67 5.78
CA ALA A 113 1.15 0.55 6.27
C ALA A 113 1.95 -0.77 6.24
N ASN A 114 2.59 -1.12 5.13
CA ASN A 114 3.40 -2.34 5.03
C ASN A 114 4.55 -2.38 6.06
N ALA A 115 5.24 -1.25 6.25
CA ALA A 115 6.29 -1.13 7.27
C ALA A 115 5.74 -1.29 8.70
N LEU A 116 4.61 -0.65 9.00
CA LEU A 116 3.93 -0.78 10.29
C LEU A 116 3.42 -2.19 10.55
N LEU A 117 2.91 -2.87 9.53
CA LEU A 117 2.44 -4.25 9.62
C LEU A 117 3.59 -5.18 10.01
N LEU A 118 4.72 -5.08 9.30
CA LEU A 118 5.93 -5.84 9.62
C LEU A 118 6.38 -5.60 11.07
N PHE A 119 6.46 -4.33 11.45
CA PHE A 119 6.90 -3.94 12.79
C PHE A 119 5.93 -4.44 13.87
N SER A 120 4.63 -4.34 13.63
CA SER A 120 3.58 -4.81 14.54
C SER A 120 3.66 -6.32 14.76
N LEU A 121 3.86 -7.11 13.70
CA LEU A 121 3.98 -8.56 13.80
C LEU A 121 5.24 -9.00 14.56
N VAL A 122 6.36 -8.32 14.33
CA VAL A 122 7.61 -8.58 15.05
C VAL A 122 7.48 -8.23 16.54
N GLU A 123 6.90 -7.07 16.87
CA GLU A 123 6.67 -6.68 18.26
C GLU A 123 5.65 -7.61 18.94
N LEU A 124 4.59 -8.02 18.25
CA LEU A 124 3.60 -8.95 18.78
C LEU A 124 4.22 -10.32 19.08
N GLY A 125 5.03 -10.86 18.16
CA GLY A 125 5.75 -12.12 18.40
C GLY A 125 6.80 -12.02 19.51
N ASN A 126 7.50 -10.89 19.60
CA ASN A 126 8.44 -10.62 20.70
C ASN A 126 7.72 -10.52 22.05
N GLY A 127 6.55 -9.87 22.10
CA GLY A 127 5.70 -9.76 23.28
C GLY A 127 5.18 -11.13 23.74
N LEU A 128 4.72 -11.96 22.80
CA LEU A 128 4.31 -13.35 23.08
C LEU A 128 5.47 -14.18 23.64
N MET A 129 6.65 -14.14 23.00
CA MET A 129 7.83 -14.85 23.52
C MET A 129 8.27 -14.35 24.91
N PHE A 130 8.04 -13.07 25.23
CA PHE A 130 8.31 -12.54 26.57
C PHE A 130 7.39 -13.13 27.62
N MET A 131 6.10 -13.19 27.33
CA MET A 131 5.12 -13.81 28.23
C MET A 131 5.43 -15.29 28.48
N LEU A 132 5.91 -16.02 27.46
CA LEU A 132 6.18 -17.45 27.59
C LEU A 132 7.46 -17.78 28.37
N LYS A 133 8.52 -16.97 28.24
CA LYS A 133 9.85 -17.31 28.79
C LYS A 133 10.31 -16.39 29.92
N GLN A 134 9.58 -15.29 30.19
CA GLN A 134 9.90 -14.24 31.19
C GLN A 134 11.32 -13.64 31.11
N GLN A 135 12.11 -13.97 30.08
CA GLN A 135 13.46 -13.47 29.86
C GLN A 135 13.55 -12.58 28.62
N ARG A 136 14.43 -11.57 28.69
CA ARG A 136 14.76 -10.69 27.56
C ARG A 136 15.86 -11.35 26.71
N TYR A 137 15.49 -11.84 25.53
CA TYR A 137 16.48 -12.41 24.60
C TYR A 137 17.21 -11.34 23.80
N LYS A 138 18.55 -11.45 23.70
CA LYS A 138 19.38 -10.59 22.82
C LYS A 138 18.95 -10.68 21.35
N SER A 139 18.39 -11.82 20.93
CA SER A 139 17.86 -12.02 19.57
C SER A 139 16.70 -11.09 19.21
N ARG A 140 15.93 -10.57 20.19
CA ARG A 140 14.83 -9.62 19.91
C ARG A 140 15.32 -8.32 19.26
N LYS A 141 16.45 -7.81 19.73
CA LYS A 141 17.04 -6.57 19.18
C LYS A 141 17.52 -6.79 17.75
N ILE A 142 18.05 -7.98 17.45
CA ILE A 142 18.50 -8.36 16.10
C ILE A 142 17.31 -8.46 15.16
N VAL A 143 16.25 -9.18 15.54
CA VAL A 143 15.04 -9.33 14.70
C VAL A 143 14.37 -7.98 14.46
N ARG A 144 14.29 -7.12 15.48
CA ARG A 144 13.75 -5.76 15.33
C ARG A 144 14.60 -4.88 14.40
N CYS A 145 15.93 -4.94 14.53
CA CYS A 145 16.83 -4.20 13.65
C CYS A 145 16.71 -4.69 12.21
N PHE A 146 16.70 -6.01 12.00
CA PHE A 146 16.52 -6.61 10.68
C PHE A 146 15.18 -6.20 10.04
N ALA A 147 14.08 -6.26 10.81
CA ALA A 147 12.77 -5.84 10.34
C ALA A 147 12.76 -4.34 9.94
N LEU A 148 13.37 -3.48 10.74
CA LEU A 148 13.51 -2.05 10.41
C LEU A 148 14.36 -1.83 9.16
N SER A 149 15.47 -2.57 9.00
CA SER A 149 16.32 -2.49 7.81
C SER A 149 15.56 -2.91 6.55
N VAL A 150 14.83 -4.02 6.60
CA VAL A 150 14.01 -4.49 5.46
C VAL A 150 12.92 -3.47 5.14
N ALA A 151 12.20 -2.96 6.14
CA ALA A 151 11.19 -1.93 5.94
C ALA A 151 11.78 -0.65 5.33
N ALA A 152 12.97 -0.22 5.76
CA ALA A 152 13.66 0.94 5.21
C ALA A 152 14.08 0.73 3.75
N ILE A 153 14.60 -0.46 3.40
CA ILE A 153 14.94 -0.79 2.01
C ILE A 153 13.69 -0.77 1.12
N MET A 154 12.62 -1.42 1.56
CA MET A 154 11.35 -1.44 0.84
C MET A 154 10.76 -0.03 0.67
N PHE A 155 10.90 0.82 1.69
CA PHE A 155 10.49 2.22 1.62
C PHE A 155 11.32 3.01 0.58
N ILE A 156 12.64 2.86 0.58
CA ILE A 156 13.53 3.53 -0.39
C ILE A 156 13.22 3.10 -1.83
N LEU A 157 13.01 1.79 -2.07
CA LEU A 157 12.64 1.30 -3.41
C LEU A 157 11.37 1.96 -3.93
N GLN A 158 10.35 2.00 -3.08
CA GLN A 158 9.06 2.57 -3.46
C GLN A 158 9.11 4.10 -3.62
N LEU A 159 9.91 4.80 -2.79
CA LEU A 159 10.14 6.23 -2.97
C LEU A 159 10.87 6.52 -4.29
N ALA A 160 11.78 5.64 -4.72
CA ALA A 160 12.40 5.71 -6.04
C ALA A 160 11.38 5.50 -7.17
N VAL A 161 10.46 4.53 -7.03
CA VAL A 161 9.34 4.34 -7.99
C VAL A 161 8.49 5.59 -8.10
N VAL A 162 8.08 6.19 -6.97
CA VAL A 162 7.28 7.42 -6.95
C VAL A 162 8.03 8.58 -7.60
N SER A 163 9.32 8.72 -7.33
CA SER A 163 10.17 9.78 -7.89
C SER A 163 10.32 9.63 -9.41
N LEU A 164 10.51 8.39 -9.90
CA LEU A 164 10.54 8.12 -11.33
C LEU A 164 9.18 8.35 -11.98
N MET A 165 8.08 7.89 -11.36
CA MET A 165 6.72 8.16 -11.83
C MET A 165 6.49 9.67 -11.96
N HIS A 166 6.88 10.46 -10.96
CA HIS A 166 6.73 11.91 -11.04
C HIS A 166 7.60 12.55 -12.13
N LYS A 167 8.79 12.00 -12.42
CA LYS A 167 9.68 12.48 -13.49
C LYS A 167 9.14 12.16 -14.88
N PHE A 168 8.65 10.93 -15.10
CA PHE A 168 8.24 10.45 -16.42
C PHE A 168 6.78 10.73 -16.75
N TRP A 169 5.93 10.94 -15.75
CA TRP A 169 4.52 11.24 -15.98
C TRP A 169 4.31 12.48 -16.86
N PRO A 170 5.03 13.61 -16.65
CA PRO A 170 4.91 14.77 -17.53
C PRO A 170 5.39 14.53 -18.95
N MET A 171 6.25 13.53 -19.16
CA MET A 171 6.71 13.20 -20.50
C MET A 171 5.55 12.70 -21.36
N ASN A 172 4.59 11.94 -20.83
CA ASN A 172 3.45 11.41 -21.60
C ASN A 172 2.64 12.45 -22.38
N TRP A 173 2.70 13.73 -22.02
CA TRP A 173 2.02 14.82 -22.74
C TRP A 173 2.97 15.89 -23.30
N ARG A 174 4.27 15.81 -22.99
CA ARG A 174 5.28 16.74 -23.53
C ARG A 174 5.33 16.82 -25.06
N PRO A 175 5.10 15.74 -25.84
CA PRO A 175 5.07 15.87 -27.29
C PRO A 175 3.81 16.57 -27.81
N TYR A 176 2.85 16.92 -26.93
CA TYR A 176 1.65 17.63 -27.30
C TYR A 176 1.70 19.07 -26.74
N GLY A 177 1.48 20.06 -27.60
CA GLY A 177 1.38 21.47 -27.25
C GLY A 177 0.17 21.76 -26.35
N ASP A 178 -0.01 23.04 -26.00
CA ASP A 178 -1.14 23.49 -25.17
C ASP A 178 -2.50 23.32 -25.89
N ASP A 179 -2.49 23.19 -27.22
CA ASP A 179 -3.63 22.85 -28.07
C ASP A 179 -3.85 21.34 -28.25
N GLY A 180 -2.94 20.51 -27.73
CA GLY A 180 -3.00 19.06 -27.90
C GLY A 180 -2.52 18.57 -29.28
N GLU A 181 -1.94 19.45 -30.09
CA GLU A 181 -1.26 19.08 -31.34
C GLU A 181 0.17 18.65 -31.07
N LEU A 182 0.74 17.83 -31.97
CA LEU A 182 2.11 17.37 -31.80
C LEU A 182 3.07 18.56 -31.99
N ASP A 183 3.95 18.79 -31.02
CA ASP A 183 4.94 19.86 -31.10
C ASP A 183 6.04 19.49 -32.12
N ASP A 184 6.17 20.29 -33.17
CA ASP A 184 7.09 20.05 -34.30
C ASP A 184 8.57 20.00 -33.88
N ASP A 185 8.92 20.60 -32.73
CA ASP A 185 10.27 20.67 -32.21
C ASP A 185 10.70 19.43 -31.39
N VAL A 186 9.80 18.47 -31.15
CA VAL A 186 10.09 17.29 -30.33
C VAL A 186 10.60 16.14 -31.20
N ASP A 187 11.86 15.74 -31.01
CA ASP A 187 12.37 14.49 -31.56
C ASP A 187 11.67 13.29 -30.88
N ILE A 188 10.65 12.80 -31.56
CA ILE A 188 9.76 11.72 -31.14
C ILE A 188 10.56 10.46 -30.79
N ILE A 189 11.63 10.16 -31.52
CA ILE A 189 12.39 8.91 -31.36
C ILE A 189 13.18 8.94 -30.05
N SER A 190 13.93 10.01 -29.79
CA SER A 190 14.67 10.15 -28.53
C SER A 190 13.75 10.29 -27.32
N PHE A 191 12.59 10.93 -27.51
CA PHE A 191 11.54 11.02 -26.49
C PHE A 191 11.00 9.65 -26.07
N TYR A 192 10.59 8.80 -27.03
CA TYR A 192 10.08 7.46 -26.71
C TYR A 192 11.17 6.54 -26.15
N ASP A 193 12.43 6.70 -26.57
CA ASP A 193 13.56 5.97 -25.99
C ASP A 193 13.74 6.31 -24.50
N GLU A 194 13.73 7.60 -24.12
CA GLU A 194 13.84 8.02 -22.72
C GLU A 194 12.64 7.54 -21.89
N LEU A 195 11.42 7.64 -22.42
CA LEU A 195 10.21 7.16 -21.77
C LEU A 195 10.25 5.64 -21.55
N SER A 196 10.67 4.87 -22.55
CA SER A 196 10.75 3.41 -22.49
C SER A 196 11.76 2.94 -21.43
N LYS A 197 12.92 3.60 -21.34
CA LYS A 197 13.93 3.35 -20.30
C LYS A 197 13.38 3.67 -18.90
N GLY A 198 12.64 4.76 -18.78
CA GLY A 198 11.96 5.13 -17.52
C GLY A 198 10.94 4.09 -17.07
N LEU A 199 10.04 3.69 -17.96
CA LEU A 199 9.03 2.66 -17.69
C LEU A 199 9.65 1.31 -17.35
N PHE A 200 10.73 0.93 -18.05
CA PHE A 200 11.48 -0.29 -17.77
C PHE A 200 12.11 -0.26 -16.37
N ALA A 201 12.71 0.87 -15.97
CA ALA A 201 13.26 1.05 -14.63
C ALA A 201 12.18 0.97 -13.54
N ILE A 202 11.02 1.59 -13.76
CA ILE A 202 9.89 1.51 -12.83
C ILE A 202 9.39 0.06 -12.70
N SER A 203 9.24 -0.65 -13.82
CA SER A 203 8.84 -2.06 -13.82
C SER A 203 9.83 -2.95 -13.05
N HIS A 204 11.13 -2.76 -13.24
CA HIS A 204 12.17 -3.49 -12.52
C HIS A 204 12.15 -3.21 -11.02
N LEU A 205 11.97 -1.94 -10.62
CA LEU A 205 11.88 -1.58 -9.20
C LEU A 205 10.64 -2.17 -8.54
N ASN A 206 9.48 -2.13 -9.21
CA ASN A 206 8.25 -2.77 -8.72
C ASN A 206 8.43 -4.28 -8.55
N LEU A 207 9.00 -4.95 -9.55
CA LEU A 207 9.28 -6.40 -9.46
C LEU A 207 10.24 -6.71 -8.30
N THR A 208 11.28 -5.90 -8.12
CA THR A 208 12.23 -6.06 -7.01
C THR A 208 11.53 -5.88 -5.66
N TYR A 209 10.65 -4.89 -5.56
CA TYR A 209 9.83 -4.67 -4.37
C TYR A 209 8.91 -5.86 -4.10
N ASP A 210 8.22 -6.39 -5.10
CA ASP A 210 7.30 -7.51 -4.95
C ASP A 210 8.02 -8.79 -4.49
N VAL A 211 9.19 -9.06 -5.06
CA VAL A 211 10.05 -10.18 -4.63
C VAL A 211 10.49 -10.00 -3.17
N LEU A 212 10.96 -8.80 -2.79
CA LEU A 212 11.35 -8.52 -1.41
C LEU A 212 10.16 -8.65 -0.45
N ASN A 213 8.99 -8.15 -0.84
CA ASN A 213 7.77 -8.26 -0.05
C ASN A 213 7.37 -9.72 0.15
N LEU A 214 7.43 -10.54 -0.90
CA LEU A 214 7.13 -11.97 -0.84
C LEU A 214 8.10 -12.71 0.10
N VAL A 215 9.41 -12.49 -0.06
CA VAL A 215 10.44 -13.09 0.81
C VAL A 215 10.20 -12.71 2.27
N THR A 216 9.87 -11.44 2.50
CA THR A 216 9.61 -10.91 3.83
C THR A 216 8.32 -11.51 4.42
N ALA A 217 7.26 -11.65 3.63
CA ALA A 217 6.02 -12.29 4.05
C ALA A 217 6.25 -13.77 4.45
N ILE A 218 7.04 -14.51 3.67
CA ILE A 218 7.43 -15.90 4.01
C ILE A 218 8.20 -15.94 5.33
N ALA A 219 9.18 -15.04 5.53
CA ALA A 219 9.95 -14.98 6.77
C ALA A 219 9.06 -14.68 8.00
N VAL A 220 8.09 -13.78 7.84
CA VAL A 220 7.10 -13.47 8.88
C VAL A 220 6.20 -14.67 9.18
N LEU A 221 5.76 -15.41 8.17
CA LEU A 221 4.97 -16.64 8.36
C LEU A 221 5.75 -17.72 9.11
N VAL A 222 7.02 -17.94 8.75
CA VAL A 222 7.91 -18.87 9.46
C VAL A 222 8.08 -18.44 10.91
N PHE A 223 8.33 -17.15 11.16
CA PHE A 223 8.45 -16.62 12.51
C PHE A 223 7.17 -16.80 13.33
N ALA A 224 6.01 -16.50 12.75
CA ALA A 224 4.72 -16.71 13.38
C ALA A 224 4.49 -18.20 13.73
N SER A 225 4.85 -19.12 12.83
CA SER A 225 4.78 -20.56 13.06
C SER A 225 5.66 -21.00 14.24
N VAL A 226 6.91 -20.52 14.31
CA VAL A 226 7.82 -20.80 15.44
C VAL A 226 7.25 -20.28 16.76
N VAL A 227 6.71 -19.06 16.77
CA VAL A 227 6.08 -18.46 17.96
C VAL A 227 4.86 -19.28 18.40
N MET A 228 4.00 -19.69 17.46
CA MET A 228 2.81 -20.51 17.76
C MET A 228 3.18 -21.91 18.25
N HIS A 229 4.22 -22.54 17.69
CA HIS A 229 4.71 -23.82 18.17
C HIS A 229 5.30 -23.71 19.59
N ALA A 230 6.03 -22.63 19.88
CA ALA A 230 6.51 -22.35 21.23
C ALA A 230 5.35 -22.11 22.22
N TYR A 231 4.29 -21.44 21.78
CA TYR A 231 3.09 -21.22 22.59
C TYR A 231 2.35 -22.52 22.93
N LYS A 232 2.18 -23.43 21.95
CA LYS A 232 1.52 -24.73 22.14
C LYS A 232 2.18 -25.59 23.23
N ASN A 233 3.50 -25.46 23.40
CA ASN A 233 4.25 -26.24 24.38
C ASN A 233 4.17 -25.69 25.81
N VAL A 234 3.54 -24.54 26.02
CA VAL A 234 3.29 -24.01 27.36
C VAL A 234 2.00 -24.62 27.89
N LYS A 235 2.12 -25.48 28.91
CA LYS A 235 0.95 -26.03 29.62
C LYS A 235 0.11 -24.88 30.15
N SER A 236 -1.16 -24.83 29.77
CA SER A 236 -2.13 -23.87 30.30
C SER A 236 -2.20 -24.03 31.82
N THR A 237 -1.57 -23.12 32.56
CA THR A 237 -1.67 -23.04 34.03
C THR A 237 -3.01 -22.47 34.50
N ARG A 238 -3.96 -22.27 33.59
CA ARG A 238 -5.28 -21.72 33.88
C ARG A 238 -6.22 -22.85 34.31
N GLY A 239 -6.00 -23.38 35.51
CA GLY A 239 -6.82 -24.45 36.08
C GLY A 239 -6.73 -24.67 37.60
N ASN A 240 -5.67 -24.26 38.29
CA ASN A 240 -5.51 -24.51 39.73
C ASN A 240 -5.45 -23.23 40.57
N GLN A 241 -6.42 -22.34 40.41
CA GLN A 241 -6.72 -21.27 41.38
C GLN A 241 -8.20 -21.29 41.81
N SER A 242 -8.77 -22.49 41.95
CA SER A 242 -9.98 -22.69 42.77
C SER A 242 -9.59 -23.49 44.01
N SER A 243 -10.04 -23.02 45.18
CA SER A 243 -9.87 -23.59 46.53
C SER A 243 -8.62 -23.13 47.28
N ASN A 244 -8.73 -21.95 47.89
CA ASN A 244 -8.52 -21.80 49.34
C ASN A 244 -8.91 -20.37 49.76
N THR A 245 -10.19 -20.20 50.06
CA THR A 245 -10.74 -19.42 51.19
C THR A 245 -12.25 -19.62 51.21
#